data_AF-A0A1Q3JT96-F1
#
_entry.id   AF-A0A1Q3JT96-F1
#
_cell.length_a   1.000
_cell.length_b   1.000
_cell.length_c   1.000
_cell.angle_alpha   90.00
_cell.angle_beta   90.00
_cell.angle_gamma   90.00
#
_symmetry.space_group_name_H-M   'P 1'
#
loop_
_entity.id
_entity.type
_entity.pdbx_description
1 polymer ?
#
loop_
_entity_poly.entity_id
_entity_poly.type
_entity_poly.pdbx_seq_one_letter_code
_entity_poly.pdbx_strand_id
1 'polypeptide(L)'
;MLVELYRRYRDALDVIEHDARPVGYDWGALPNPLDVLWLPYRSMFDEFSREIANSLNQLNDYTCRLKAWNVVTASMTDNEKLDATHEFIDPIATAGLTLPYVIRSRFIFAAAHLSHQANRSRDGMSWEDDFPLDQHVYFEAADKHGSGWRKYNDFKRRIEKIGGNDFKEETRDFRNAYNHRFSPRFVIGITQIAKRELDRTTKQVGYSFGGLPALSLDIVVAAMTEQYNRGRDAFNAFQALVREQEASIVAYSLRT
;
A
#
# COMPACT_ATOMS: atom_id res chain seq x y z
N MET A 1 24.79 11.19 -22.02
CA MET A 1 23.34 11.07 -22.28
C MET A 1 22.57 10.89 -20.98
N LEU A 2 22.77 9.80 -20.21
CA LEU A 2 22.06 9.56 -18.93
C LEU A 2 22.19 10.69 -17.89
N VAL A 3 23.36 11.32 -17.77
CA VAL A 3 23.57 12.47 -16.86
C VAL A 3 22.66 13.64 -17.20
N GLU A 4 22.46 13.91 -18.50
CA GLU A 4 21.61 15.02 -18.96
C GLU A 4 20.13 14.70 -18.75
N LEU A 5 19.73 13.45 -18.97
CA LEU A 5 18.38 12.97 -18.66
C LEU A 5 18.09 13.08 -17.16
N TYR A 6 19.05 12.74 -16.32
CA TYR A 6 18.91 12.86 -14.88
C TYR A 6 18.76 14.31 -14.42
N ARG A 7 19.48 15.27 -15.03
CA ARG A 7 19.30 16.70 -14.74
C ARG A 7 17.89 17.18 -15.07
N ARG A 8 17.42 16.88 -16.30
CA ARG A 8 16.04 17.20 -16.71
C ARG A 8 14.99 16.59 -15.78
N TYR A 9 15.24 15.37 -15.30
CA TYR A 9 14.41 14.71 -14.29
C TYR A 9 14.44 15.46 -12.94
N ARG A 10 15.61 15.87 -12.46
CA ARG A 10 15.72 16.64 -11.21
C ARG A 10 14.99 17.97 -11.30
N ASP A 11 15.15 18.70 -12.39
CA ASP A 11 14.45 19.98 -12.62
C ASP A 11 12.93 19.78 -12.61
N ALA A 12 12.44 18.71 -13.25
CA ALA A 12 11.02 18.38 -13.24
C ALA A 12 10.52 17.93 -11.85
N LEU A 13 11.33 17.19 -11.09
CA LEU A 13 10.98 16.70 -9.77
C LEU A 13 10.89 17.82 -8.74
N ASP A 14 11.81 18.79 -8.77
CA ASP A 14 11.83 19.91 -7.82
C ASP A 14 10.51 20.72 -7.89
N VAL A 15 9.93 20.87 -9.07
CA VAL A 15 8.61 21.51 -9.26
C VAL A 15 7.48 20.69 -8.63
N ILE A 16 7.54 19.35 -8.71
CA ILE A 16 6.50 18.44 -8.21
C ILE A 16 6.56 18.28 -6.69
N GLU A 17 7.76 18.22 -6.10
CA GLU A 17 7.96 18.02 -4.66
C GLU A 17 7.32 19.11 -3.81
N HIS A 18 7.16 20.32 -4.34
CA HIS A 18 6.47 21.42 -3.65
C HIS A 18 5.01 21.12 -3.28
N ASP A 19 4.36 20.16 -3.94
CA ASP A 19 2.96 19.76 -3.68
C ASP A 19 2.82 18.47 -2.87
N ALA A 20 3.93 17.85 -2.43
CA ALA A 20 3.90 16.60 -1.68
C ALA A 20 3.23 16.76 -0.30
N ARG A 21 2.39 15.79 0.08
CA ARG A 21 1.63 15.82 1.36
C ARG A 21 1.83 14.56 2.19
N PRO A 22 3.05 14.31 2.72
CA PRO A 22 3.37 13.09 3.46
C PRO A 22 2.46 12.90 4.68
N VAL A 23 2.28 11.64 5.08
CA VAL A 23 1.62 11.34 6.36
C VAL A 23 2.62 11.49 7.50
N GLY A 24 2.13 11.99 8.64
CA GLY A 24 2.93 12.23 9.83
C GLY A 24 3.20 10.98 10.66
N TYR A 25 4.18 11.10 11.54
CA TYR A 25 4.60 10.09 12.50
C TYR A 25 4.13 10.46 13.92
N ASP A 26 4.32 9.54 14.88
CA ASP A 26 4.27 9.81 16.33
C ASP A 26 3.01 10.54 16.81
N TRP A 27 1.84 10.09 16.34
CA TRP A 27 0.54 10.70 16.61
C TRP A 27 -0.25 10.06 17.76
N GLY A 28 0.29 9.03 18.40
CA GLY A 28 -0.33 8.35 19.54
C GLY A 28 -0.41 9.24 20.77
N ALA A 29 -1.34 8.92 21.65
CA ALA A 29 -1.68 9.72 22.84
C ALA A 29 -1.65 8.92 24.15
N LEU A 30 -1.07 7.71 24.16
CA LEU A 30 -0.88 6.95 25.40
C LEU A 30 -0.07 7.72 26.45
N PRO A 31 -0.45 7.62 27.74
CA PRO A 31 0.24 8.32 28.80
C PRO A 31 1.68 7.82 29.01
N ASN A 32 2.49 8.67 29.65
CA ASN A 32 3.81 8.34 30.14
C ASN A 32 3.96 8.93 31.56
N PRO A 33 4.05 8.12 32.63
CA PRO A 33 4.24 6.66 32.65
C PRO A 33 3.02 5.86 32.20
N LEU A 34 3.25 4.63 31.73
CA LEU A 34 2.24 3.65 31.30
C LEU A 34 2.41 2.36 32.11
N ASP A 35 1.30 1.71 32.47
CA ASP A 35 1.32 0.40 33.13
C ASP A 35 2.10 -0.63 32.27
N VAL A 36 2.90 -1.48 32.93
CA VAL A 36 3.69 -2.55 32.29
C VAL A 36 2.83 -3.45 31.41
N LEU A 37 1.56 -3.65 31.78
CA LEU A 37 0.55 -4.40 31.04
C LEU A 37 0.39 -3.91 29.60
N TRP A 38 0.56 -2.60 29.37
CA TRP A 38 0.33 -1.96 28.07
C TRP A 38 1.61 -1.71 27.28
N LEU A 39 2.78 -2.10 27.79
CA LEU A 39 4.03 -2.01 27.03
C LEU A 39 3.99 -2.77 25.70
N PRO A 40 3.43 -4.00 25.60
CA PRO A 40 3.32 -4.68 24.31
C PRO A 40 2.50 -3.88 23.30
N TYR A 41 1.36 -3.32 23.72
CA TYR A 41 0.52 -2.49 22.84
C TYR A 41 1.30 -1.27 22.34
N ARG A 42 1.97 -0.55 23.25
CA ARG A 42 2.75 0.65 22.90
C ARG A 42 3.88 0.33 21.91
N SER A 43 4.68 -0.69 22.19
CA SER A 43 5.80 -1.07 21.33
C SER A 43 5.33 -1.46 19.92
N MET A 44 4.27 -2.27 19.83
CA MET A 44 3.65 -2.63 18.56
C MET A 44 3.10 -1.40 17.84
N PHE A 45 2.41 -0.51 18.55
CA PHE A 45 1.84 0.69 17.96
C PHE A 45 2.92 1.61 17.38
N ASP A 46 3.98 1.89 18.15
CA ASP A 46 5.08 2.77 17.74
C ASP A 46 5.79 2.21 16.48
N GLU A 47 6.03 0.90 16.41
CA GLU A 47 6.63 0.26 15.25
C GLU A 47 5.68 0.24 14.04
N PHE A 48 4.46 -0.30 14.22
CA PHE A 48 3.54 -0.54 13.11
C PHE A 48 3.06 0.76 12.47
N SER A 49 2.78 1.80 13.27
CA SER A 49 2.33 3.09 12.75
C SER A 49 3.42 3.77 11.90
N ARG A 50 4.69 3.68 12.32
CA ARG A 50 5.83 4.19 11.56
C ARG A 50 6.06 3.40 10.27
N GLU A 51 5.99 2.08 10.31
CA GLU A 51 6.17 1.24 9.11
C GLU A 51 5.07 1.46 8.07
N ILE A 52 3.83 1.65 8.50
CA ILE A 52 2.73 2.03 7.61
C ILE A 52 2.98 3.43 7.02
N ALA A 53 3.35 4.41 7.84
CA ALA A 53 3.66 5.76 7.37
C ALA A 53 4.83 5.77 6.38
N ASN A 54 5.90 5.02 6.64
CA ASN A 54 7.04 4.82 5.73
C ASN A 54 6.57 4.28 4.38
N SER A 55 5.70 3.26 4.38
CA SER A 55 5.17 2.67 3.14
C SER A 55 4.35 3.67 2.32
N LEU A 56 3.50 4.45 2.98
CA LEU A 56 2.66 5.47 2.33
C LEU A 56 3.53 6.60 1.77
N ASN A 57 4.50 7.08 2.55
CA ASN A 57 5.41 8.14 2.12
C ASN A 57 6.31 7.67 0.98
N GLN A 58 6.74 6.40 0.97
CA GLN A 58 7.46 5.80 -0.15
C GLN A 58 6.60 5.70 -1.41
N LEU A 59 5.32 5.33 -1.29
CA LEU A 59 4.39 5.34 -2.44
C LEU A 59 4.22 6.75 -3.01
N ASN A 60 4.11 7.77 -2.14
CA ASN A 60 4.06 9.17 -2.56
C ASN A 60 5.35 9.62 -3.26
N ASP A 61 6.52 9.28 -2.72
CA ASP A 61 7.82 9.56 -3.33
C ASP A 61 7.91 8.96 -4.74
N TYR A 62 7.67 7.65 -4.88
CA TYR A 62 7.70 6.99 -6.19
C TYR A 62 6.69 7.60 -7.16
N THR A 63 5.51 8.00 -6.69
CA THR A 63 4.52 8.69 -7.51
C THR A 63 5.05 10.02 -8.03
N CYS A 64 5.69 10.83 -7.18
CA CYS A 64 6.27 12.13 -7.58
C CYS A 64 7.42 11.94 -8.58
N ARG A 65 8.29 10.96 -8.35
CA ARG A 65 9.39 10.62 -9.25
C ARG A 65 8.90 10.15 -10.61
N LEU A 66 7.84 9.33 -10.64
CA LEU A 66 7.23 8.89 -11.90
C LEU A 66 6.48 10.01 -12.62
N LYS A 67 5.87 10.96 -11.90
CA LYS A 67 5.34 12.21 -12.50
C LYS A 67 6.45 12.99 -13.21
N ALA A 68 7.60 13.16 -12.58
CA ALA A 68 8.75 13.84 -13.17
C ALA A 68 9.24 13.10 -14.44
N TRP A 69 9.38 11.77 -14.37
CA TRP A 69 9.72 10.97 -15.55
C TRP A 69 8.67 11.03 -16.66
N ASN A 70 7.39 11.11 -16.33
CA ASN A 70 6.32 11.27 -17.33
C ASN A 70 6.50 12.57 -18.13
N VAL A 71 6.88 13.67 -17.47
CA VAL A 71 7.18 14.95 -18.12
C VAL A 71 8.40 14.82 -19.04
N VAL A 72 9.50 14.23 -18.54
CA VAL A 72 10.76 14.13 -19.31
C VAL A 72 10.61 13.19 -20.52
N THR A 73 9.90 12.07 -20.37
CA THR A 73 9.73 11.04 -21.42
C THR A 73 8.85 11.47 -22.59
N ALA A 74 8.02 12.50 -22.43
CA ALA A 74 7.13 12.98 -23.47
C ALA A 74 7.88 13.43 -24.75
N SER A 75 9.10 13.97 -24.60
CA SER A 75 9.89 14.49 -25.72
C SER A 75 11.02 13.55 -26.17
N MET A 76 11.12 12.35 -25.60
CA MET A 76 12.25 11.44 -25.82
C MET A 76 12.01 10.54 -27.03
N THR A 77 13.10 10.21 -27.73
CA THR A 77 13.13 9.14 -28.73
C THR A 77 12.94 7.78 -28.08
N ASP A 78 12.65 6.75 -28.88
CA ASP A 78 12.45 5.39 -28.38
C ASP A 78 13.70 4.81 -27.70
N ASN A 79 14.91 5.09 -28.22
CA ASN A 79 16.15 4.66 -27.60
C ASN A 79 16.38 5.34 -26.24
N GLU A 80 16.14 6.66 -26.17
CA GLU A 80 16.24 7.39 -24.90
C GLU A 80 15.21 6.89 -23.88
N LYS A 81 13.98 6.62 -24.32
CA LYS A 81 12.94 6.02 -23.48
C LYS A 81 13.37 4.66 -22.97
N LEU A 82 13.96 3.81 -23.82
CA LEU A 82 14.45 2.50 -23.42
C LEU A 82 15.53 2.61 -22.33
N ASP A 83 16.52 3.48 -22.53
CA ASP A 83 17.61 3.71 -21.57
C ASP A 83 17.08 4.26 -20.24
N ALA A 84 16.23 5.28 -20.28
CA ALA A 84 15.62 5.86 -19.07
C ALA A 84 14.69 4.86 -18.37
N THR A 85 13.99 4.02 -19.14
CA THR A 85 13.10 3.00 -18.61
C THR A 85 13.87 1.98 -17.80
N HIS A 86 14.91 1.41 -18.39
CA HIS A 86 15.69 0.36 -17.77
C HIS A 86 16.44 0.85 -16.52
N GLU A 87 17.06 2.03 -16.59
CA GLU A 87 17.90 2.55 -15.50
C GLU A 87 17.09 3.17 -14.36
N PHE A 88 16.04 3.94 -14.67
CA PHE A 88 15.41 4.83 -13.68
C PHE A 88 13.94 4.54 -13.40
N ILE A 89 13.17 4.11 -14.40
CA ILE A 89 11.70 4.04 -14.30
C ILE A 89 11.24 2.65 -13.86
N ASP A 90 11.74 1.58 -14.49
CA ASP A 90 11.32 0.20 -14.21
C ASP A 90 11.46 -0.16 -12.71
N PRO A 91 12.58 0.14 -12.03
CA PRO A 91 12.73 -0.18 -10.61
C PRO A 91 11.68 0.49 -9.72
N ILE A 92 11.44 1.79 -9.93
CA ILE A 92 10.52 2.57 -9.09
C ILE A 92 9.05 2.31 -9.45
N ALA A 93 8.72 2.07 -10.72
CA ALA A 93 7.38 1.71 -11.15
C ALA A 93 6.99 0.32 -10.67
N THR A 94 7.92 -0.64 -10.76
CA THR A 94 7.71 -2.00 -10.22
C THR A 94 7.49 -1.94 -8.71
N ALA A 95 8.37 -1.27 -7.97
CA ALA A 95 8.20 -1.12 -6.53
C ALA A 95 6.88 -0.39 -6.20
N GLY A 96 6.59 0.72 -6.88
CA GLY A 96 5.37 1.51 -6.74
C GLY A 96 4.07 0.73 -6.93
N LEU A 97 3.97 -0.08 -7.98
CA LEU A 97 2.78 -0.89 -8.25
C LEU A 97 2.60 -2.10 -7.31
N THR A 98 3.64 -2.48 -6.55
CA THR A 98 3.55 -3.54 -5.53
C THR A 98 3.21 -3.01 -4.14
N LEU A 99 3.56 -1.77 -3.83
CA LEU A 99 3.32 -1.15 -2.52
C LEU A 99 1.87 -1.17 -2.02
N PRO A 100 0.81 -0.99 -2.85
CA PRO A 100 -0.56 -1.03 -2.36
C PRO A 100 -0.92 -2.34 -1.64
N TYR A 101 -0.41 -3.47 -2.14
CA TYR A 101 -0.57 -4.77 -1.47
C TYR A 101 0.15 -4.78 -0.11
N VAL A 102 1.40 -4.30 -0.07
CA VAL A 102 2.22 -4.24 1.16
C VAL A 102 1.56 -3.35 2.21
N ILE A 103 1.11 -2.16 1.83
CA ILE A 103 0.42 -1.20 2.70
C ILE A 103 -0.85 -1.84 3.29
N ARG A 104 -1.68 -2.47 2.44
CA ARG A 104 -2.90 -3.14 2.88
C ARG A 104 -2.59 -4.26 3.88
N SER A 105 -1.59 -5.09 3.61
CA SER A 105 -1.18 -6.17 4.53
C SER A 105 -0.66 -5.63 5.87
N ARG A 106 0.16 -4.58 5.87
CA ARG A 106 0.64 -3.93 7.10
C ARG A 106 -0.50 -3.36 7.94
N PHE A 107 -1.51 -2.75 7.31
CA PHE A 107 -2.71 -2.28 8.01
C PHE A 107 -3.49 -3.41 8.67
N ILE A 108 -3.71 -4.52 7.98
CA ILE A 108 -4.42 -5.70 8.52
C ILE A 108 -3.67 -6.24 9.74
N PHE A 109 -2.37 -6.43 9.59
CA PHE A 109 -1.48 -6.92 10.63
C PHE A 109 -1.56 -6.03 11.87
N ALA A 110 -1.33 -4.72 11.69
CA ALA A 110 -1.37 -3.76 12.78
C ALA A 110 -2.74 -3.72 13.46
N ALA A 111 -3.83 -3.68 12.70
CA ALA A 111 -5.18 -3.62 13.25
C ALA A 111 -5.53 -4.89 14.03
N ALA A 112 -5.14 -6.08 13.55
CA ALA A 112 -5.35 -7.32 14.27
C ALA A 112 -4.64 -7.32 15.63
N HIS A 113 -3.32 -7.08 15.63
CA HIS A 113 -2.49 -7.09 16.84
C HIS A 113 -2.94 -6.04 17.87
N LEU A 114 -3.13 -4.79 17.44
CA LEU A 114 -3.51 -3.71 18.33
C LEU A 114 -4.92 -3.92 18.89
N SER A 115 -5.87 -4.34 18.06
CA SER A 115 -7.23 -4.61 18.55
C SER A 115 -7.26 -5.77 19.52
N HIS A 116 -6.52 -6.85 19.26
CA HIS A 116 -6.40 -7.99 20.16
C HIS A 116 -5.85 -7.56 21.53
N GLN A 117 -4.75 -6.81 21.56
CA GLN A 117 -4.22 -6.34 22.85
C GLN A 117 -5.14 -5.35 23.54
N ALA A 118 -5.70 -4.38 22.82
CA ALA A 118 -6.61 -3.40 23.40
C ALA A 118 -7.88 -4.04 23.97
N ASN A 119 -8.32 -5.20 23.45
CA ASN A 119 -9.49 -5.92 23.97
C ASN A 119 -9.33 -6.27 25.45
N ARG A 120 -8.10 -6.40 25.99
CA ARG A 120 -7.87 -6.54 27.45
C ARG A 120 -8.56 -5.46 28.28
N SER A 121 -8.62 -4.23 27.77
CA SER A 121 -9.22 -3.10 28.48
C SER A 121 -10.75 -3.16 28.51
N ARG A 122 -11.34 -3.85 27.53
CA ARG A 122 -12.79 -4.05 27.41
C ARG A 122 -13.25 -5.31 28.14
N ASP A 123 -12.51 -6.40 27.95
CA ASP A 123 -12.93 -7.76 28.34
C ASP A 123 -12.35 -8.15 29.72
N GLY A 124 -11.31 -7.46 30.21
CA GLY A 124 -10.75 -7.64 31.55
C GLY A 124 -10.34 -9.08 31.82
N MET A 125 -10.89 -9.68 32.89
CA MET A 125 -10.60 -11.07 33.27
C MET A 125 -11.14 -12.12 32.29
N SER A 126 -12.06 -11.75 31.41
CA SER A 126 -12.61 -12.62 30.36
C SER A 126 -11.80 -12.57 29.05
N TRP A 127 -10.74 -11.77 29.01
CA TRP A 127 -9.84 -11.74 27.86
C TRP A 127 -9.00 -13.03 27.81
N GLU A 128 -8.95 -13.64 26.63
CA GLU A 128 -8.13 -14.82 26.34
C GLU A 128 -7.14 -14.50 25.23
N ASP A 129 -5.94 -15.07 25.32
CA ASP A 129 -4.94 -14.97 24.25
C ASP A 129 -5.20 -16.06 23.20
N ASP A 130 -6.06 -15.73 22.25
CA ASP A 130 -6.46 -16.61 21.14
C ASP A 130 -5.97 -16.08 19.78
N PHE A 131 -4.92 -15.26 19.81
CA PHE A 131 -4.33 -14.63 18.64
C PHE A 131 -3.56 -15.66 17.80
N PRO A 132 -3.72 -15.65 16.46
CA PRO A 132 -2.96 -16.56 15.60
C PRO A 132 -1.47 -16.18 15.55
N LEU A 133 -0.63 -17.14 15.15
CA LEU A 133 0.76 -16.86 14.81
C LEU A 133 0.85 -15.83 13.67
N ASP A 134 1.87 -14.97 13.71
CA ASP A 134 2.06 -13.84 12.77
C ASP A 134 1.90 -14.20 11.29
N GLN A 135 2.43 -15.34 10.85
CA GLN A 135 2.33 -15.83 9.47
C GLN A 135 0.89 -16.21 9.03
N HIS A 136 -0.05 -16.25 9.96
CA HIS A 136 -1.47 -16.53 9.75
C HIS A 136 -2.35 -15.33 10.06
N VAL A 137 -1.78 -14.14 10.25
CA VAL A 137 -2.53 -12.90 10.47
C VAL A 137 -3.06 -12.37 9.14
N TYR A 138 -4.32 -12.67 8.88
CA TYR A 138 -5.06 -12.22 7.69
C TYR A 138 -6.27 -11.36 8.09
N PHE A 139 -7.13 -11.02 7.12
CA PHE A 139 -8.32 -10.21 7.36
C PHE A 139 -9.25 -10.81 8.41
N GLU A 140 -9.36 -12.13 8.45
CA GLU A 140 -10.20 -12.85 9.41
C GLU A 140 -9.75 -12.58 10.85
N ALA A 141 -8.44 -12.50 11.10
CA ALA A 141 -7.90 -12.15 12.42
C ALA A 141 -8.22 -10.69 12.77
N ALA A 142 -8.03 -9.77 11.82
CA ALA A 142 -8.41 -8.37 12.01
C ALA A 142 -9.92 -8.21 12.29
N ASP A 143 -10.77 -8.96 11.59
CA ASP A 143 -12.23 -8.93 11.79
C ASP A 143 -12.61 -9.47 13.17
N LYS A 144 -12.05 -10.64 13.54
CA LYS A 144 -12.30 -11.28 14.83
C LYS A 144 -11.98 -10.34 15.99
N HIS A 145 -10.80 -9.72 15.99
CA HIS A 145 -10.36 -8.90 17.12
C HIS A 145 -10.81 -7.44 17.02
N GLY A 146 -11.03 -6.95 15.81
CA GLY A 146 -11.38 -5.56 15.52
C GLY A 146 -12.87 -5.24 15.60
N SER A 147 -13.76 -6.19 15.31
CA SER A 147 -15.21 -5.96 15.17
C SER A 147 -15.90 -5.36 16.40
N GLY A 148 -15.34 -5.56 17.59
CA GLY A 148 -15.84 -4.96 18.84
C GLY A 148 -15.53 -3.46 19.01
N TRP A 149 -14.72 -2.86 18.13
CA TRP A 149 -14.39 -1.43 18.16
C TRP A 149 -15.27 -0.65 17.18
N ARG A 150 -15.88 0.45 17.63
CA ARG A 150 -16.85 1.22 16.83
C ARG A 150 -16.23 1.75 15.54
N LYS A 151 -14.94 2.12 15.57
CA LYS A 151 -14.23 2.69 14.41
C LYS A 151 -13.72 1.63 13.42
N TYR A 152 -13.77 0.34 13.78
CA TYR A 152 -13.21 -0.72 12.94
C TYR A 152 -13.89 -0.84 11.58
N ASN A 153 -15.22 -0.78 11.51
CA ASN A 153 -15.94 -0.92 10.24
C ASN A 153 -15.64 0.21 9.23
N ASP A 154 -15.37 1.42 9.72
CA ASP A 154 -14.93 2.54 8.85
C ASP A 154 -13.52 2.29 8.31
N PHE A 155 -12.60 1.86 9.17
CA PHE A 155 -11.25 1.47 8.80
C PHE A 155 -11.24 0.32 7.78
N LYS A 156 -11.96 -0.77 8.06
CA LYS A 156 -12.09 -1.95 7.19
C LYS A 156 -12.50 -1.56 5.77
N ARG A 157 -13.59 -0.79 5.63
CA ARG A 157 -14.10 -0.37 4.33
C ARG A 157 -13.07 0.43 3.52
N ARG A 158 -12.20 1.19 4.18
CA ARG A 158 -11.15 1.98 3.51
C ARG A 158 -9.97 1.13 3.08
N ILE A 159 -9.51 0.20 3.91
CA ILE A 159 -8.39 -0.70 3.55
C ILE A 159 -8.76 -1.69 2.44
N GLU A 160 -10.03 -2.09 2.34
CA GLU A 160 -10.51 -2.98 1.26
C GLU A 160 -10.42 -2.35 -0.13
N LYS A 161 -10.42 -1.01 -0.22
CA LYS A 161 -10.27 -0.27 -1.48
C LYS A 161 -8.84 -0.20 -1.98
N ILE A 162 -7.85 -0.46 -1.11
CA ILE A 162 -6.43 -0.45 -1.46
C ILE A 162 -6.11 -1.71 -2.28
N GLY A 163 -5.53 -1.52 -3.47
CA GLY A 163 -5.29 -2.60 -4.43
C GLY A 163 -6.58 -3.28 -4.90
N GLY A 164 -7.68 -2.52 -4.97
CA GLY A 164 -9.00 -2.97 -5.43
C GLY A 164 -9.02 -3.45 -6.89
N ASN A 165 -10.18 -3.91 -7.35
CA ASN A 165 -10.32 -4.43 -8.71
C ASN A 165 -10.07 -3.37 -9.79
N ASP A 166 -10.46 -2.13 -9.52
CA ASP A 166 -10.16 -0.98 -10.38
C ASP A 166 -8.66 -0.78 -10.58
N PHE A 167 -7.87 -0.81 -9.51
CA PHE A 167 -6.41 -0.74 -9.58
C PHE A 167 -5.82 -1.91 -10.38
N LYS A 168 -6.36 -3.12 -10.20
CA LYS A 168 -5.92 -4.29 -10.97
C LYS A 168 -6.27 -4.15 -12.45
N GLU A 169 -7.45 -3.68 -12.79
CA GLU A 169 -7.87 -3.50 -14.18
C GLU A 169 -6.99 -2.44 -14.88
N GLU A 170 -6.80 -1.28 -14.26
CA GLU A 170 -5.99 -0.19 -14.78
C GLU A 170 -4.51 -0.60 -14.97
N THR A 171 -3.95 -1.35 -14.02
CA THR A 171 -2.55 -1.79 -14.07
C THR A 171 -2.36 -3.16 -14.73
N ARG A 172 -3.42 -3.74 -15.30
CA ARG A 172 -3.41 -5.08 -15.92
C ARG A 172 -2.88 -6.17 -14.98
N ASP A 173 -3.28 -6.05 -13.72
CA ASP A 173 -2.94 -6.92 -12.60
C ASP A 173 -1.42 -7.07 -12.45
N PHE A 174 -0.71 -5.93 -12.60
CA PHE A 174 0.75 -5.89 -12.71
C PHE A 174 1.44 -6.70 -11.61
N ARG A 175 1.07 -6.51 -10.34
CA ARG A 175 1.68 -7.21 -9.21
C ARG A 175 1.54 -8.74 -9.32
N ASN A 176 0.38 -9.23 -9.72
CA ASN A 176 0.17 -10.66 -9.91
C ASN A 176 0.94 -11.17 -11.13
N ALA A 177 0.90 -10.44 -12.24
CA ALA A 177 1.62 -10.78 -13.45
C ALA A 177 3.14 -10.75 -13.27
N TYR A 178 3.68 -9.82 -12.47
CA TYR A 178 5.10 -9.70 -12.15
C TYR A 178 5.60 -10.89 -11.32
N ASN A 179 4.82 -11.34 -10.34
CA ASN A 179 5.22 -12.44 -9.46
C ASN A 179 4.98 -13.83 -10.06
N HIS A 180 4.00 -13.98 -10.96
CA HIS A 180 3.52 -15.31 -11.38
C HIS A 180 3.45 -15.50 -12.90
N ARG A 181 3.66 -14.46 -13.72
CA ARG A 181 3.55 -14.50 -15.19
C ARG A 181 4.57 -13.53 -15.82
N PHE A 182 4.17 -12.88 -16.92
CA PHE A 182 4.92 -11.80 -17.58
C PHE A 182 4.12 -10.51 -17.48
N SER A 183 4.58 -9.55 -16.68
CA SER A 183 3.96 -8.23 -16.58
C SER A 183 4.07 -7.43 -17.89
N PRO A 184 3.21 -6.42 -18.13
CA PRO A 184 3.51 -5.41 -19.15
C PRO A 184 4.82 -4.67 -18.82
N ARG A 185 5.51 -4.17 -19.85
CA ARG A 185 6.62 -3.22 -19.68
C ARG A 185 6.09 -1.84 -19.27
N PHE A 186 6.97 -0.93 -18.87
CA PHE A 186 6.63 0.48 -18.70
C PHE A 186 7.15 1.29 -19.90
N VAL A 187 6.43 2.35 -20.28
CA VAL A 187 6.78 3.32 -21.35
C VAL A 187 6.87 2.73 -22.75
N ILE A 188 7.75 1.75 -22.98
CA ILE A 188 8.06 1.15 -24.29
C ILE A 188 8.18 -0.37 -24.17
N GLY A 189 7.79 -1.07 -25.25
CA GLY A 189 7.90 -2.53 -25.37
C GLY A 189 6.56 -3.25 -25.35
N ILE A 190 6.62 -4.56 -25.65
CA ILE A 190 5.46 -5.45 -25.77
C ILE A 190 5.80 -6.77 -25.07
N THR A 191 4.87 -7.34 -24.31
CA THR A 191 5.00 -8.69 -23.71
C THR A 191 3.85 -9.60 -24.16
N GLN A 192 3.81 -10.86 -23.72
CA GLN A 192 2.66 -11.76 -23.97
C GLN A 192 2.19 -11.85 -25.44
N ILE A 193 3.14 -12.01 -26.38
CA ILE A 193 2.83 -12.07 -27.83
C ILE A 193 1.82 -13.16 -28.15
N ALA A 194 1.93 -14.32 -27.48
CA ALA A 194 1.00 -15.43 -27.59
C ALA A 194 0.26 -15.62 -26.26
N LYS A 195 -1.06 -15.76 -26.32
CA LYS A 195 -1.91 -16.03 -25.16
C LYS A 195 -2.73 -17.29 -25.41
N ARG A 196 -2.69 -18.21 -24.45
CA ARG A 196 -3.50 -19.42 -24.46
C ARG A 196 -4.86 -19.12 -23.84
N GLU A 197 -5.93 -19.41 -24.55
CA GLU A 197 -7.31 -19.18 -24.12
C GLU A 197 -8.07 -20.50 -24.10
N LEU A 198 -8.92 -20.67 -23.09
CA LEU A 198 -9.86 -21.79 -23.03
C LEU A 198 -11.24 -21.22 -23.33
N ASP A 199 -11.83 -21.65 -24.43
CA ASP A 199 -13.24 -21.39 -24.67
C ASP A 199 -14.05 -22.09 -23.57
N ARG A 200 -14.73 -21.30 -22.74
CA ARG A 200 -15.47 -21.83 -21.58
C ARG A 200 -16.66 -22.68 -21.99
N THR A 201 -17.18 -22.48 -23.19
CA THR A 201 -18.33 -23.16 -23.78
C THR A 201 -17.90 -24.47 -24.45
N THR A 202 -16.93 -24.40 -25.38
CA THR A 202 -16.50 -25.58 -26.15
C THR A 202 -15.42 -26.41 -25.44
N LYS A 203 -14.84 -25.88 -24.36
CA LYS A 203 -13.66 -26.44 -23.65
C LYS A 203 -12.43 -26.63 -24.56
N GLN A 204 -12.43 -26.04 -25.74
CA GLN A 204 -11.31 -26.09 -26.66
C GLN A 204 -10.26 -25.03 -26.31
N VAL A 205 -9.02 -25.37 -26.60
CA VAL A 205 -7.87 -24.50 -26.37
C VAL A 205 -7.57 -23.76 -27.66
N GLY A 206 -7.57 -22.42 -27.58
CA GLY A 206 -7.14 -21.53 -28.64
C GLY A 206 -5.87 -20.77 -28.26
N TYR A 207 -5.23 -20.20 -29.27
CA TYR A 207 -4.12 -19.25 -29.09
C TYR A 207 -4.46 -17.96 -29.81
N SER A 208 -4.34 -16.84 -29.10
CA SER A 208 -4.43 -15.50 -29.68
C SER A 208 -3.03 -14.88 -29.74
N PHE A 209 -2.80 -14.10 -30.80
CA PHE A 209 -1.55 -13.40 -31.05
C PHE A 209 -1.82 -11.90 -31.15
N GLY A 210 -1.06 -11.07 -30.44
CA GLY A 210 -1.29 -9.62 -30.43
C GLY A 210 -0.41 -8.82 -29.48
N GLY A 211 0.17 -9.49 -28.49
CA GLY A 211 1.02 -8.82 -27.50
C GLY A 211 0.25 -7.90 -26.55
N LEU A 212 0.86 -7.62 -25.42
CA LEU A 212 0.40 -6.69 -24.42
C LEU A 212 1.33 -5.46 -24.46
N PRO A 213 0.84 -4.28 -24.87
CA PRO A 213 1.68 -3.09 -24.95
C PRO A 213 2.15 -2.64 -23.57
N ALA A 214 3.18 -1.80 -23.51
CA ALA A 214 3.63 -1.21 -22.26
C ALA A 214 2.51 -0.40 -21.55
N LEU A 215 2.60 -0.33 -20.22
CA LEU A 215 1.86 0.64 -19.42
C LEU A 215 2.51 2.02 -19.58
N SER A 216 1.70 3.01 -19.95
CA SER A 216 2.15 4.39 -20.03
C SER A 216 2.26 5.00 -18.63
N LEU A 217 3.16 5.97 -18.47
CA LEU A 217 3.42 6.56 -17.14
C LEU A 217 2.26 7.38 -16.60
N ASP A 218 1.44 7.98 -17.46
CA ASP A 218 0.22 8.67 -17.04
C ASP A 218 -0.76 7.73 -16.32
N ILE A 219 -0.96 6.51 -16.85
CA ILE A 219 -1.80 5.48 -16.22
C ILE A 219 -1.19 5.05 -14.87
N VAL A 220 0.12 4.74 -14.86
CA VAL A 220 0.81 4.29 -13.65
C VAL A 220 0.76 5.36 -12.55
N VAL A 221 1.04 6.61 -12.90
CA VAL A 221 1.00 7.76 -11.98
C VAL A 221 -0.40 7.99 -11.43
N ALA A 222 -1.43 7.95 -12.29
CA ALA A 222 -2.82 8.14 -11.87
C ALA A 222 -3.23 7.05 -10.88
N ALA A 223 -2.97 5.78 -11.23
CA ALA A 223 -3.27 4.64 -10.38
C ALA A 223 -2.54 4.72 -9.03
N MET A 224 -1.25 5.04 -9.01
CA MET A 224 -0.47 5.18 -7.77
C MET A 224 -0.93 6.36 -6.90
N THR A 225 -1.27 7.50 -7.53
CA THR A 225 -1.82 8.66 -6.82
C THR A 225 -3.12 8.31 -6.11
N GLU A 226 -4.02 7.58 -6.78
CA GLU A 226 -5.27 7.13 -6.19
C GLU A 226 -5.04 6.15 -5.04
N GLN A 227 -4.11 5.20 -5.19
CA GLN A 227 -3.75 4.29 -4.11
C GLN A 227 -3.15 5.01 -2.90
N TYR A 228 -2.35 6.05 -3.13
CA TYR A 228 -1.84 6.88 -2.05
C TYR A 228 -2.98 7.60 -1.30
N ASN A 229 -3.94 8.19 -2.02
CA ASN A 229 -5.10 8.85 -1.40
C ASN A 229 -5.94 7.87 -0.58
N ARG A 230 -6.22 6.67 -1.10
CA ARG A 230 -6.91 5.61 -0.36
C ARG A 230 -6.13 5.16 0.86
N GLY A 231 -4.80 5.06 0.73
CA GLY A 231 -3.89 4.75 1.82
C GLY A 231 -3.93 5.80 2.94
N ARG A 232 -3.95 7.09 2.59
CA ARG A 232 -4.12 8.19 3.55
C ARG A 232 -5.47 8.15 4.25
N ASP A 233 -6.53 7.91 3.51
CA ASP A 233 -7.87 7.75 4.07
C ASP A 233 -7.95 6.59 5.06
N ALA A 234 -7.37 5.44 4.70
CA ALA A 234 -7.24 4.30 5.59
C ALA A 234 -6.38 4.62 6.82
N PHE A 235 -5.29 5.37 6.66
CA PHE A 235 -4.44 5.82 7.76
C PHE A 235 -5.20 6.70 8.75
N ASN A 236 -6.01 7.64 8.26
CA ASN A 236 -6.85 8.49 9.12
C ASN A 236 -7.90 7.67 9.89
N ALA A 237 -8.48 6.64 9.27
CA ALA A 237 -9.42 5.76 9.96
C ALA A 237 -8.71 4.81 10.95
N PHE A 238 -7.49 4.36 10.63
CA PHE A 238 -6.64 3.62 11.55
C PHE A 238 -6.28 4.46 12.78
N GLN A 239 -5.96 5.74 12.59
CA GLN A 239 -5.76 6.70 13.68
C GLN A 239 -7.00 6.81 14.57
N ALA A 240 -8.19 6.88 13.97
CA ALA A 240 -9.43 6.92 14.73
C ALA A 240 -9.68 5.64 15.52
N LEU A 241 -9.35 4.46 14.96
CA LEU A 241 -9.43 3.17 15.64
C LEU A 241 -8.45 3.09 16.83
N VAL A 242 -7.18 3.46 16.62
CA VAL A 242 -6.19 3.46 17.70
C VAL A 242 -6.57 4.45 18.81
N ARG A 243 -7.04 5.66 18.48
CA ARG A 243 -7.49 6.61 19.52
C ARG A 243 -8.64 6.07 20.36
N GLU A 244 -9.55 5.30 19.76
CA GLU A 244 -10.61 4.61 20.51
C GLU A 244 -10.03 3.58 21.48
N GLN A 245 -9.03 2.81 21.05
CA GLN A 245 -8.32 1.82 21.85
C GLN A 245 -7.53 2.48 22.99
N GLU A 246 -6.76 3.52 22.70
CA GLU A 246 -5.99 4.29 23.69
C GLU A 246 -6.92 4.86 24.78
N ALA A 247 -8.07 5.43 24.40
CA ALA A 247 -9.06 5.92 25.36
C ALA A 247 -9.60 4.81 26.27
N SER A 248 -9.85 3.61 25.71
CA SER A 248 -10.29 2.44 26.48
C SER A 248 -9.20 1.96 27.46
N ILE A 249 -7.94 1.91 27.00
CA ILE A 249 -6.77 1.56 27.81
C ILE A 249 -6.61 2.53 28.99
N VAL A 250 -6.67 3.84 28.73
CA VAL A 250 -6.59 4.86 29.78
C VAL A 250 -7.74 4.72 30.79
N ALA A 251 -8.97 4.50 30.32
CA ALA A 251 -10.11 4.32 31.19
C ALA A 251 -10.00 3.06 32.07
N TYR A 252 -9.39 2.00 31.55
CA TYR A 252 -9.12 0.78 32.30
C TYR A 252 -8.08 1.02 33.41
N SER A 253 -6.94 1.65 33.07
CA SER A 253 -5.87 1.94 34.03
C SER A 253 -6.26 2.92 35.13
N LEU A 254 -7.34 3.70 34.98
CA LEU A 254 -7.89 4.54 36.05
C LEU A 254 -8.80 3.78 37.03
N ARG A 255 -9.24 2.56 36.68
CA ARG A 255 -10.18 1.73 37.47
C ARG A 255 -9.49 0.63 38.26
N THR A 256 -8.27 0.27 37.86
CA THR A 256 -7.42 -0.76 38.46
C THR A 256 -6.30 -0.13 39.27
#